data_AF-A0A962LU56-F1
#
_entry.id   AF-A0A962LU56-F1
#
_cell.length_a   1.000
_cell.length_b   1.000
_cell.length_c   1.000
_cell.angle_alpha   90.00
_cell.angle_beta   90.00
_cell.angle_gamma   90.00
#
_symmetry.space_group_name_H-M   'P 1'
#
loop_
_entity.id
_entity.type
_entity.pdbx_description
1 polymer ?
#
loop_
_entity_poly.entity_id
_entity_poly.type
_entity_poly.pdbx_seq_one_letter_code
_entity_poly.pdbx_strand_id
1 'polypeptide(L)'
;MQDRINPFRKAGIALLIIGIIDIGVMAFCIVNKVSYSSSFNIFAVIAGIFLIRGGVKTARAVRWLSIFFVAAFIGFLVLSPFIIPFGLLLTTLKLNTLTMVSSFLSGLVFIAVLIWIHLQLSTPESLERLAQAGFKTGKPKSAYLAGGALVTVLITLLFGLMNGASAQKAKALAQEQLGPGFQYHVSSMSTSGNSGSADVTAYSDKEIYRVQVQW
;
A
#
# COMPACT_ATOMS: atom_id res chain seq x y z
N MET A 1 4.87 44.43 6.05
CA MET A 1 4.25 43.10 6.28
C MET A 1 4.90 42.15 5.30
N GLN A 2 5.82 41.28 5.75
CA GLN A 2 6.40 40.26 4.89
C GLN A 2 5.29 39.28 4.51
N ASP A 3 5.02 39.14 3.21
CA ASP A 3 4.21 38.05 2.68
C ASP A 3 4.77 36.74 3.25
N ARG A 4 4.09 36.18 4.25
CA ARG A 4 4.49 34.90 4.85
C ARG A 4 4.17 33.82 3.85
N ILE A 5 5.09 33.61 2.91
CA ILE A 5 5.08 32.50 1.96
C ILE A 5 4.75 31.24 2.76
N ASN A 6 3.63 30.60 2.42
CA ASN A 6 3.23 29.38 3.09
C ASN A 6 4.19 28.25 2.67
N PRO A 7 5.06 27.75 3.57
CA PRO A 7 6.10 26.78 3.20
C PRO A 7 5.51 25.41 2.85
N PHE A 8 4.26 25.15 3.26
CA PHE A 8 3.56 23.89 2.98
C PHE A 8 2.89 23.87 1.60
N ARG A 9 2.83 25.01 0.89
CA ARG A 9 2.04 25.15 -0.34
C ARG A 9 2.48 24.19 -1.44
N LYS A 10 3.80 23.98 -1.62
CA LYS A 10 4.32 23.06 -2.64
C LYS A 10 3.85 21.62 -2.41
N ALA A 11 3.98 21.11 -1.18
CA ALA A 11 3.50 19.79 -0.81
C ALA A 11 1.97 19.69 -0.93
N GLY A 12 1.25 20.76 -0.56
CA GLY A 12 -0.20 20.81 -0.68
C GLY A 12 -0.71 20.75 -2.13
N ILE A 13 -0.07 21.50 -3.04
CA ILE A 13 -0.39 21.46 -4.47
C ILE A 13 -0.12 20.06 -5.04
N ALA A 14 1.03 19.46 -4.73
CA ALA A 14 1.36 18.12 -5.22
C ALA A 14 0.33 17.08 -4.76
N LEU A 15 -0.03 17.08 -3.47
CA LEU A 15 -1.06 16.18 -2.93
C LEU A 15 -2.43 16.41 -3.56
N LEU A 16 -2.79 17.66 -3.82
CA LEU A 16 -4.06 18.00 -4.46
C LEU A 16 -4.10 17.47 -5.91
N ILE A 17 -3.04 17.69 -6.69
CA ILE A 17 -2.95 17.23 -8.08
C ILE A 17 -3.01 15.71 -8.14
N ILE A 18 -2.19 15.03 -7.33
CA ILE A 18 -2.16 13.57 -7.26
C ILE A 18 -3.54 13.03 -6.88
N GLY A 19 -4.17 13.61 -5.85
CA GLY A 19 -5.50 13.20 -5.40
C GLY A 19 -6.57 13.38 -6.47
N ILE A 20 -6.57 14.50 -7.21
CA ILE A 20 -7.53 14.75 -8.31
C ILE A 20 -7.32 13.76 -9.45
N ILE A 21 -6.06 13.53 -9.86
CA ILE A 21 -5.75 12.56 -10.93
C ILE A 21 -6.24 11.17 -10.53
N ASP A 22 -5.96 10.74 -9.29
CA ASP A 22 -6.35 9.42 -8.81
C ASP A 22 -7.88 9.28 -8.71
N ILE A 23 -8.61 10.33 -8.30
CA ILE A 23 -10.09 10.34 -8.39
C ILE A 23 -10.59 10.17 -9.83
N GLY A 24 -9.93 10.82 -10.80
CA GLY A 24 -10.23 10.66 -12.22
C GLY A 24 -9.99 9.22 -12.70
N VAL A 25 -8.87 8.61 -12.30
CA VAL A 25 -8.55 7.20 -12.58
C VAL A 25 -9.58 6.28 -11.95
N MET A 26 -9.98 6.53 -10.69
CA MET A 26 -11.02 5.77 -10.01
C MET A 26 -12.34 5.81 -10.78
N ALA A 27 -12.79 6.99 -11.21
CA ALA A 27 -14.00 7.14 -12.01
C ALA A 27 -13.89 6.37 -13.35
N PHE A 28 -12.75 6.47 -14.02
CA PHE A 28 -12.48 5.71 -15.24
C PHE A 28 -12.54 4.19 -15.01
N CYS A 29 -11.91 3.68 -13.96
CA CYS A 29 -11.93 2.26 -13.62
C CYS A 29 -13.36 1.76 -13.30
N ILE A 30 -14.16 2.55 -12.57
CA ILE A 30 -15.55 2.22 -12.26
C ILE A 30 -16.37 2.12 -13.55
N VAL A 31 -16.24 3.09 -14.46
CA VAL A 31 -16.95 3.08 -15.75
C VAL A 31 -16.57 1.87 -16.61
N ASN A 32 -15.28 1.51 -16.62
CA ASN A 32 -14.77 0.40 -17.43
C ASN A 32 -14.81 -0.96 -16.71
N LYS A 33 -15.39 -1.05 -15.50
CA LYS A 33 -15.44 -2.26 -14.66
C LYS A 33 -14.07 -2.90 -14.44
N VAL A 34 -13.01 -2.08 -14.40
CA VAL A 34 -11.65 -2.52 -14.08
C VAL A 34 -11.45 -2.41 -12.58
N SER A 35 -10.77 -3.41 -12.00
CA SER A 35 -10.42 -3.38 -10.58
C SER A 35 -9.58 -2.15 -10.25
N TYR A 36 -10.10 -1.32 -9.37
CA TYR A 36 -9.41 -0.15 -8.83
C TYR A 36 -8.98 -0.42 -7.39
N SER A 37 -7.74 -0.09 -7.06
CA SER A 37 -7.18 -0.29 -5.72
C SER A 37 -6.29 0.90 -5.34
N SER A 38 -6.92 1.98 -4.87
CA SER A 38 -6.23 3.08 -4.19
C SER A 38 -7.16 3.73 -3.14
N SER A 39 -6.67 3.84 -1.91
CA SER A 39 -7.46 4.33 -0.76
C SER A 39 -7.09 5.75 -0.33
N PHE A 40 -6.10 6.38 -0.98
CA PHE A 40 -5.49 7.63 -0.50
C PHE A 40 -6.07 8.91 -1.11
N ASN A 41 -6.98 8.80 -2.05
CA ASN A 41 -7.38 9.89 -2.93
C ASN A 41 -8.04 11.07 -2.22
N ILE A 42 -9.09 10.78 -1.45
CA ILE A 42 -9.85 11.80 -0.74
C ILE A 42 -8.99 12.42 0.35
N PHE A 43 -8.17 11.61 1.03
CA PHE A 43 -7.22 12.09 2.03
C PHE A 43 -6.16 13.02 1.43
N ALA A 44 -5.63 12.70 0.25
CA ALA A 44 -4.66 13.54 -0.46
C ALA A 44 -5.26 14.89 -0.85
N VAL A 45 -6.48 14.92 -1.37
CA VAL A 45 -7.20 16.16 -1.71
C VAL A 45 -7.42 17.03 -0.47
N ILE A 46 -8.00 16.45 0.60
CA ILE A 46 -8.30 17.18 1.84
C ILE A 46 -7.01 17.70 2.49
N ALA A 47 -5.99 16.86 2.60
CA ALA A 47 -4.68 17.26 3.13
C ALA A 47 -4.05 18.35 2.26
N GLY A 48 -4.13 18.22 0.92
CA GLY A 48 -3.63 19.19 -0.03
C GLY A 48 -4.23 20.57 0.16
N ILE A 49 -5.56 20.67 0.25
CA ILE A 49 -6.29 21.92 0.50
C ILE A 49 -5.86 22.55 1.83
N PHE A 50 -5.82 21.77 2.91
CA PHE A 50 -5.42 22.31 4.21
C PHE A 50 -3.96 22.75 4.27
N LEU A 51 -3.06 22.06 3.57
CA LEU A 51 -1.67 22.48 3.45
C LEU A 51 -1.53 23.78 2.66
N ILE A 52 -2.27 23.95 1.56
CA ILE A 52 -2.29 25.20 0.78
C ILE A 52 -2.80 26.37 1.64
N ARG A 53 -3.74 26.12 2.55
CA ARG A 53 -4.23 27.10 3.54
C ARG A 53 -3.27 27.37 4.71
N GLY A 54 -2.13 26.67 4.77
CA GLY A 54 -1.12 26.87 5.80
C GLY A 54 -1.40 26.11 7.11
N GLY A 55 -2.22 25.06 7.05
CA GLY A 55 -2.62 24.25 8.19
C GLY A 55 -1.44 23.53 8.86
N VAL A 56 -0.98 24.05 9.99
CA VAL A 56 0.19 23.53 10.72
C VAL A 56 -0.07 22.13 11.30
N LYS A 57 -1.28 21.88 11.80
CA LYS A 57 -1.70 20.55 12.29
C LYS A 57 -1.66 19.52 11.16
N THR A 58 -2.17 19.88 9.98
CA THR A 58 -2.13 19.03 8.79
C THR A 58 -0.70 18.77 8.35
N ALA A 59 0.16 19.79 8.33
CA ALA A 59 1.57 19.63 7.95
C ALA A 59 2.28 18.64 8.88
N ARG A 60 2.03 18.72 10.19
CA ARG A 60 2.55 17.76 11.17
C ARG A 60 2.04 16.34 10.90
N ALA A 61 0.74 16.18 10.67
CA ALA A 61 0.12 14.88 10.42
C ALA A 61 0.65 14.24 9.13
N VAL A 62 0.67 15.00 8.02
CA VAL A 62 1.18 14.53 6.73
C VAL A 62 2.66 14.19 6.83
N ARG A 63 3.49 15.02 7.48
CA ARG A 63 4.92 14.73 7.70
C ARG A 63 5.14 13.42 8.45
N TRP A 64 4.28 13.10 9.42
CA TRP A 64 4.32 11.85 10.17
C TRP A 64 3.85 10.67 9.33
N LEU A 65 2.70 10.81 8.66
CA LEU A 65 2.10 9.78 7.81
C LEU A 65 3.00 9.40 6.63
N SER A 66 3.69 10.37 6.01
CA SER A 66 4.64 10.09 4.93
C SER A 66 5.72 9.10 5.35
N ILE A 67 6.32 9.28 6.53
CA ILE A 67 7.34 8.36 7.04
C ILE A 67 6.74 7.03 7.48
N PHE A 68 5.57 7.05 8.11
CA PHE A 68 4.85 5.85 8.49
C PHE A 68 4.59 4.96 7.27
N PHE A 69 4.07 5.53 6.18
CA PHE A 69 3.83 4.78 4.95
C PHE A 69 5.12 4.37 4.26
N VAL A 70 6.17 5.21 4.20
CA VAL A 70 7.47 4.80 3.65
C VAL A 70 8.00 3.56 4.40
N ALA A 71 7.99 3.58 5.74
CA ALA A 71 8.43 2.45 6.54
C ALA A 71 7.57 1.20 6.29
N ALA A 72 6.24 1.38 6.22
CA ALA A 72 5.32 0.28 5.97
C ALA A 72 5.49 -0.35 4.58
N PHE A 73 5.59 0.47 3.52
CA PHE A 73 5.74 0.00 2.15
C PHE A 73 7.10 -0.64 1.89
N ILE A 74 8.19 -0.07 2.42
CA ILE A 74 9.51 -0.71 2.34
C ILE A 74 9.50 -2.05 3.08
N GLY A 75 8.96 -2.09 4.29
CA GLY A 75 8.84 -3.33 5.05
C GLY A 75 8.04 -4.39 4.30
N PHE A 76 6.91 -4.01 3.69
CA PHE A 76 6.11 -4.91 2.88
C PHE A 76 6.87 -5.41 1.64
N LEU A 77 7.57 -4.53 0.90
CA LEU A 77 8.35 -4.93 -0.28
C LEU A 77 9.46 -5.93 0.10
N VAL A 78 10.19 -5.68 1.18
CA VAL A 78 11.26 -6.55 1.67
C VAL A 78 10.72 -7.90 2.15
N LEU A 79 9.55 -7.92 2.80
CA LEU A 79 8.98 -9.14 3.38
C LEU A 79 8.06 -9.92 2.44
N SER A 80 7.56 -9.29 1.37
CA SER A 80 6.66 -9.93 0.40
C SER A 80 7.20 -11.21 -0.25
N PRO A 81 8.51 -11.37 -0.54
CA PRO A 81 9.05 -12.62 -1.10
C PRO A 81 8.97 -13.81 -0.12
N PHE A 82 8.77 -13.57 1.17
CA PHE A 82 8.58 -14.64 2.16
C PHE A 82 7.13 -15.13 2.22
N ILE A 83 6.17 -14.35 1.70
CA ILE A 83 4.76 -14.71 1.62
C ILE A 83 4.45 -15.35 0.28
N ILE A 84 4.93 -14.76 -0.82
CA ILE A 84 4.63 -15.21 -2.17
C ILE A 84 5.73 -16.18 -2.64
N PRO A 85 5.38 -17.42 -3.04
CA PRO A 85 6.38 -18.39 -3.48
C PRO A 85 7.12 -17.87 -4.72
N PHE A 86 8.44 -18.02 -4.73
CA PHE A 86 9.30 -17.51 -5.81
C PHE A 86 8.89 -18.04 -7.20
N GLY A 87 8.43 -19.29 -7.27
CA GLY A 87 7.90 -19.87 -8.52
C GLY A 87 6.72 -19.07 -9.07
N LEU A 88 5.78 -18.65 -8.22
CA LEU A 88 4.64 -17.84 -8.64
C LEU A 88 5.07 -16.44 -9.10
N LEU A 89 6.06 -15.83 -8.44
CA LEU A 89 6.63 -14.55 -8.88
C LEU A 89 7.27 -14.68 -10.27
N LEU A 90 8.04 -15.74 -10.50
CA LEU A 90 8.70 -15.98 -11.78
C LEU A 90 7.69 -16.27 -12.90
N THR A 91 6.68 -17.10 -12.64
CA THR A 91 5.60 -17.35 -13.62
C THR A 91 4.83 -16.06 -13.91
N THR A 92 4.51 -15.26 -12.89
CA THR A 92 3.82 -13.97 -13.09
C THR A 92 4.66 -13.01 -13.91
N LEU A 93 5.98 -12.97 -13.68
CA LEU A 93 6.90 -12.16 -14.47
C LEU A 93 6.94 -12.59 -15.94
N LYS A 94 6.91 -13.90 -16.22
CA LYS A 94 6.91 -14.45 -17.58
C LYS A 94 5.59 -14.20 -18.31
N LEU A 95 4.47 -14.42 -17.64
CA LEU A 95 3.14 -14.37 -18.26
C LEU A 95 2.54 -12.95 -18.28
N ASN A 96 2.85 -12.12 -17.29
CA ASN A 96 2.27 -10.80 -17.09
C ASN A 96 3.35 -9.77 -16.70
N THR A 97 4.43 -9.72 -17.48
CA THR A 97 5.59 -8.84 -17.21
C THR A 97 5.17 -7.39 -16.99
N LEU A 98 4.34 -6.85 -17.89
CA LEU A 98 3.92 -5.45 -17.83
C LEU A 98 3.14 -5.13 -16.54
N THR A 99 2.22 -5.99 -16.14
CA THR A 99 1.42 -5.82 -14.91
C THR A 99 2.30 -5.90 -13.66
N MET A 100 3.24 -6.84 -13.62
CA MET A 100 4.15 -6.97 -12.49
C MET A 100 5.09 -5.76 -12.40
N VAL A 101 5.76 -5.41 -13.49
CA VAL A 101 6.71 -4.27 -13.54
C VAL A 101 6.00 -2.96 -13.22
N SER A 102 4.83 -2.70 -13.80
CA SER A 102 4.05 -1.48 -13.52
C SER A 102 3.62 -1.39 -12.06
N SER A 103 3.27 -2.51 -11.42
CA SER A 103 2.89 -2.54 -10.00
C SER A 103 4.08 -2.20 -9.09
N PHE A 104 5.25 -2.79 -9.34
CA PHE A 104 6.48 -2.47 -8.61
C PHE A 104 6.92 -1.02 -8.83
N LEU A 105 6.92 -0.55 -10.08
CA LEU A 105 7.28 0.82 -10.42
C LEU A 105 6.34 1.83 -9.76
N SER A 106 5.03 1.57 -9.76
CA SER A 106 4.05 2.42 -9.08
C SER A 106 4.31 2.49 -7.58
N GLY A 107 4.66 1.36 -6.95
CA GLY A 107 5.06 1.33 -5.53
C GLY A 107 6.31 2.17 -5.25
N LEU A 108 7.34 2.08 -6.10
CA LEU A 108 8.55 2.89 -5.97
C LEU A 108 8.28 4.39 -6.16
N VAL A 109 7.48 4.76 -7.16
CA VAL A 109 7.06 6.16 -7.37
C VAL A 109 6.29 6.68 -6.16
N PHE A 110 5.37 5.88 -5.61
CA PHE A 110 4.63 6.25 -4.42
C PHE A 110 5.55 6.50 -3.22
N ILE A 111 6.52 5.61 -2.97
CA ILE A 111 7.54 5.79 -1.92
C ILE A 111 8.34 7.09 -2.17
N ALA A 112 8.79 7.34 -3.40
CA ALA A 112 9.54 8.53 -3.75
C ALA A 112 8.73 9.82 -3.49
N VAL A 113 7.45 9.83 -3.85
CA VAL A 113 6.52 10.94 -3.57
C VAL A 113 6.38 11.18 -2.06
N LEU A 114 6.21 10.12 -1.26
CA LEU A 114 6.09 10.25 0.19
C LEU A 114 7.37 10.81 0.83
N ILE A 115 8.54 10.34 0.38
CA ILE A 115 9.84 10.88 0.81
C ILE A 115 9.93 12.36 0.45
N TRP A 116 9.60 12.72 -0.79
CA TRP A 116 9.65 14.10 -1.25
C TRP A 116 8.71 15.02 -0.45
N ILE A 117 7.47 14.58 -0.18
CA ILE A 117 6.53 15.31 0.68
C ILE A 117 7.12 15.52 2.08
N HIS A 118 7.69 14.48 2.68
CA HIS A 118 8.33 14.58 3.99
C HIS A 118 9.47 15.60 3.99
N LEU A 119 10.33 15.58 2.97
CA LEU A 119 11.43 16.52 2.81
C LEU A 119 10.92 17.95 2.65
N GLN A 120 9.89 18.17 1.82
CA GLN A 120 9.29 19.48 1.60
C GLN A 120 8.69 20.06 2.89
N LEU A 121 8.04 19.21 3.71
CA LEU A 121 7.49 19.58 5.02
C LEU A 121 8.54 19.61 6.15
N SER A 122 9.80 19.30 5.85
CA SER A 122 10.94 19.33 6.78
C SER A 122 11.98 20.39 6.41
N THR A 123 11.63 21.30 5.49
CA THR A 123 12.43 22.50 5.19
C THR A 123 12.54 23.40 6.43
N PRO A 124 13.62 24.21 6.58
CA PRO A 124 13.78 25.11 7.73
C PRO A 124 12.55 25.99 7.98
N GLU A 125 11.98 26.59 6.92
CA GLU A 125 10.77 27.42 6.98
C GLU A 125 9.54 26.63 7.49
N SER A 126 9.39 25.38 7.05
CA SER A 126 8.30 24.51 7.50
C SER A 126 8.45 24.15 8.98
N LEU A 127 9.67 23.82 9.40
CA LEU A 127 9.97 23.46 10.79
C LEU A 127 9.83 24.67 11.71
N GLU A 128 10.26 25.85 11.29
CA GLU A 128 10.08 27.08 12.07
C GLU A 128 8.60 27.37 12.28
N ARG A 129 7.77 27.26 11.23
CA ARG A 129 6.32 27.46 11.35
C ARG A 129 5.64 26.41 12.23
N LEU A 130 6.12 25.17 12.22
CA LEU A 130 5.68 24.12 13.15
C LEU A 130 6.10 24.46 14.61
N ALA A 131 7.31 24.96 14.81
CA ALA A 131 7.84 25.33 16.13
C ALA A 131 7.11 26.54 16.72
N GLN A 132 6.81 27.56 15.90
CA GLN A 132 6.00 28.73 16.30
C GLN A 132 4.61 28.34 16.78
N ALA A 133 4.06 27.22 16.29
CA ALA A 133 2.79 26.65 16.75
C ALA A 133 2.93 25.67 17.93
N GLY A 134 4.13 25.54 18.52
CA GLY A 134 4.39 24.69 19.68
C GLY A 134 4.61 23.21 19.38
N PHE A 135 4.83 22.82 18.11
CA PHE A 135 5.05 21.41 17.76
C PHE A 135 6.52 21.01 17.75
N LYS A 136 6.78 19.74 18.12
CA LYS A 136 8.12 19.12 18.01
C LYS A 136 8.52 18.98 16.54
N THR A 137 9.72 19.46 16.19
CA THR A 137 10.25 19.51 14.81
C THR A 137 11.27 18.41 14.48
N GLY A 138 11.69 17.65 15.49
CA GLY A 138 12.64 16.55 15.34
C GLY A 138 12.17 15.43 14.39
N LYS A 139 13.05 14.46 14.14
CA LYS A 139 12.75 13.28 13.31
C LYS A 139 11.54 12.53 13.91
N PRO A 140 10.54 12.13 13.11
CA PRO A 140 9.34 11.46 13.61
C PRO A 140 9.62 9.97 13.93
N LYS A 141 10.41 9.68 14.98
CA LYS A 141 10.79 8.31 15.37
C LYS A 141 9.57 7.39 15.58
N SER A 142 8.49 7.92 16.14
CA SER A 142 7.25 7.15 16.32
C SER A 142 6.60 6.72 15.00
N ALA A 143 6.80 7.44 13.90
CA ALA A 143 6.28 7.05 12.59
C ALA A 143 6.99 5.80 12.06
N TYR A 144 8.32 5.75 12.18
CA TYR A 144 9.11 4.57 11.80
C TYR A 144 8.70 3.34 12.61
N LEU A 145 8.58 3.49 13.94
CA LEU A 145 8.18 2.40 14.82
C LEU A 145 6.76 1.92 14.53
N ALA A 146 5.81 2.84 14.34
CA ALA A 146 4.44 2.47 14.02
C ALA A 146 4.33 1.78 12.66
N GLY A 147 5.06 2.25 11.63
CA GLY A 147 5.08 1.62 10.31
C GLY A 147 5.69 0.23 10.35
N GLY A 148 6.82 0.07 11.04
CA GLY A 148 7.45 -1.24 11.26
C GLY A 148 6.56 -2.20 12.04
N ALA A 149 5.95 -1.73 13.13
CA ALA A 149 5.02 -2.53 13.93
C ALA A 149 3.81 -2.99 13.11
N LEU A 150 3.22 -2.11 12.29
CA LEU A 150 2.13 -2.48 11.40
C LEU A 150 2.53 -3.63 10.47
N VAL A 151 3.70 -3.51 9.82
CA VAL A 151 4.19 -4.55 8.91
C VAL A 151 4.40 -5.87 9.66
N THR A 152 5.07 -5.85 10.81
CA THR A 152 5.29 -7.07 11.60
C THR A 152 3.98 -7.75 11.97
N VAL A 153 2.98 -6.99 12.43
CA VAL A 153 1.66 -7.53 12.77
C VAL A 153 0.97 -8.12 11.54
N LEU A 154 0.94 -7.38 10.42
CA LEU A 154 0.29 -7.84 9.19
C LEU A 154 0.93 -9.11 8.64
N ILE A 155 2.27 -9.16 8.55
CA ILE A 155 2.99 -10.34 8.05
C ILE A 155 2.77 -11.54 8.96
N THR A 156 2.79 -11.36 10.28
CA THR A 156 2.53 -12.45 11.24
C THR A 156 1.12 -13.01 11.08
N LEU A 157 0.12 -12.13 10.94
CA LEU A 157 -1.27 -12.54 10.70
C LEU A 157 -1.42 -13.29 9.37
N LEU A 158 -0.86 -12.76 8.29
CA LEU A 158 -0.91 -13.39 6.96
C LEU A 158 -0.22 -14.75 6.97
N PHE A 159 0.95 -14.85 7.59
CA PHE A 159 1.67 -16.12 7.69
C PHE A 159 0.86 -17.18 8.45
N GLY A 160 0.22 -16.80 9.58
CA GLY A 160 -0.64 -17.71 10.34
C GLY A 160 -1.87 -18.15 9.54
N LEU A 161 -2.54 -17.23 8.86
CA LEU A 161 -3.69 -17.53 8.02
C LEU A 161 -3.32 -18.46 6.86
N MET A 162 -2.22 -18.17 6.15
CA MET A 162 -1.85 -18.88 4.92
C MET A 162 -1.19 -20.25 5.14
N ASN A 163 -0.78 -20.56 6.37
CA ASN A 163 -0.20 -21.85 6.74
C ASN A 163 -1.08 -22.68 7.69
N GLY A 164 -2.26 -22.18 8.08
CA GLY A 164 -3.19 -22.89 8.95
C GLY A 164 -3.94 -24.04 8.28
N ALA A 165 -4.69 -24.82 9.08
CA ALA A 165 -5.49 -25.95 8.60
C ALA A 165 -6.50 -25.55 7.51
N SER A 166 -7.14 -24.39 7.65
CA SER A 166 -8.05 -23.83 6.65
C SER A 166 -7.37 -23.57 5.31
N ALA A 167 -6.13 -23.08 5.30
CA ALA A 167 -5.37 -22.87 4.08
C ALA A 167 -5.01 -24.19 3.39
N GLN A 168 -4.69 -25.23 4.15
CA GLN A 168 -4.45 -26.57 3.59
C GLN A 168 -5.74 -27.16 3.01
N LYS A 169 -6.89 -27.00 3.71
CA LYS A 169 -8.20 -27.40 3.19
C LYS A 169 -8.54 -26.66 1.88
N ALA A 170 -8.29 -25.36 1.83
CA ALA A 170 -8.50 -24.57 0.61
C ALA A 170 -7.64 -25.07 -0.57
N LYS A 171 -6.36 -25.38 -0.33
CA LYS A 171 -5.47 -25.95 -1.35
C LYS A 171 -5.95 -27.33 -1.83
N ALA A 172 -6.39 -28.19 -0.92
CA ALA A 172 -6.92 -29.51 -1.27
C ALA A 172 -8.17 -29.39 -2.16
N LEU A 173 -9.12 -28.52 -1.80
CA LEU A 173 -10.32 -28.27 -2.61
C LEU A 173 -9.98 -27.71 -4.00
N ALA A 174 -9.00 -26.79 -4.08
CA ALA A 174 -8.55 -26.27 -5.37
C ALA A 174 -7.83 -27.34 -6.21
N GLN A 175 -7.11 -28.25 -5.56
CA GLN A 175 -6.45 -29.38 -6.21
C GLN A 175 -7.44 -30.42 -6.74
N GLU A 176 -8.55 -30.66 -6.05
CA GLU A 176 -9.63 -31.52 -6.56
C GLU A 176 -10.26 -30.96 -7.84
N GLN A 177 -10.32 -29.63 -7.99
CA GLN A 177 -10.91 -28.98 -9.16
C GLN A 177 -9.98 -28.93 -10.38
N LEU A 178 -8.68 -28.66 -10.18
CA LEU A 178 -7.73 -28.47 -11.29
C LEU A 178 -6.72 -29.61 -11.47
N GLY A 179 -6.63 -30.54 -10.52
CA GLY A 179 -5.73 -31.69 -10.56
C GLY A 179 -4.28 -31.42 -10.11
N PRO A 180 -3.45 -32.46 -9.94
CA PRO A 180 -2.12 -32.36 -9.33
C PRO A 180 -1.05 -31.65 -10.17
N GLY A 181 -1.37 -31.20 -11.39
CA GLY A 181 -0.41 -30.57 -12.32
C GLY A 181 0.01 -29.15 -11.96
N PHE A 182 -0.58 -28.56 -10.91
CA PHE A 182 -0.33 -27.18 -10.49
C PHE A 182 0.22 -27.12 -9.06
N GLN A 183 0.95 -26.04 -8.77
CA GLN A 183 1.24 -25.64 -7.40
C GLN A 183 0.16 -24.69 -6.90
N TYR A 184 -0.21 -24.81 -5.62
CA TYR A 184 -1.32 -24.08 -5.04
C TYR A 184 -0.88 -23.11 -3.94
N HIS A 185 -1.24 -21.85 -4.10
CA HIS A 185 -0.95 -20.79 -3.16
C HIS A 185 -2.24 -20.05 -2.79
N VAL A 186 -2.57 -20.02 -1.50
CA VAL A 186 -3.73 -19.26 -1.01
C VAL A 186 -3.42 -17.77 -1.11
N SER A 187 -4.17 -17.02 -1.89
CA SER A 187 -3.95 -15.58 -2.11
C SER A 187 -4.81 -14.70 -1.20
N SER A 188 -6.01 -15.17 -0.86
CA SER A 188 -6.90 -14.52 0.11
C SER A 188 -7.69 -15.60 0.84
N MET A 189 -8.11 -15.34 2.07
CA MET A 189 -8.96 -16.27 2.82
C MET A 189 -9.79 -15.51 3.85
N SER A 190 -11.05 -15.93 4.01
CA SER A 190 -11.96 -15.52 5.05
C SER A 190 -12.52 -16.76 5.73
N THR A 191 -12.51 -16.79 7.06
CA THR A 191 -12.98 -17.95 7.85
C THR A 191 -13.86 -17.49 8.98
N SER A 192 -14.99 -18.16 9.19
CA SER A 192 -15.89 -17.94 10.32
C SER A 192 -16.31 -19.28 10.92
N GLY A 193 -15.73 -19.63 12.07
CA GLY A 193 -15.94 -20.95 12.68
C GLY A 193 -15.51 -22.08 11.74
N ASN A 194 -16.46 -22.94 11.36
CA ASN A 194 -16.21 -24.08 10.48
C ASN A 194 -16.39 -23.80 8.99
N SER A 195 -16.88 -22.63 8.60
CA SER A 195 -17.03 -22.24 7.20
C SER A 195 -15.98 -21.23 6.75
N GLY A 196 -15.71 -21.19 5.46
CA GLY A 196 -14.77 -20.23 4.90
C GLY A 196 -14.80 -20.16 3.38
N SER A 197 -14.17 -19.11 2.87
CA SER A 197 -13.91 -18.93 1.46
C SER A 197 -12.46 -18.51 1.24
N ALA A 198 -11.87 -18.96 0.15
CA ALA A 198 -10.50 -18.60 -0.21
C ALA A 198 -10.37 -18.44 -1.72
N ASP A 199 -9.52 -17.48 -2.12
CA ASP A 199 -8.99 -17.43 -3.48
C ASP A 199 -7.64 -18.13 -3.48
N VAL A 200 -7.53 -19.20 -4.27
CA VAL A 200 -6.32 -19.99 -4.43
C VAL A 200 -5.76 -19.74 -5.82
N THR A 201 -4.52 -19.28 -5.88
CA THR A 201 -3.77 -19.20 -7.13
C THR A 201 -3.14 -20.56 -7.41
N ALA A 202 -3.56 -21.20 -8.49
CA ALA A 202 -2.94 -22.39 -9.04
C ALA A 202 -1.99 -21.98 -10.15
N TYR A 203 -0.73 -22.42 -10.11
CA TYR A 203 0.28 -21.99 -11.07
C TYR A 203 1.20 -23.13 -11.52
N SER A 204 1.62 -23.06 -12.77
CA SER A 204 2.66 -23.89 -13.39
C SER A 204 3.73 -22.98 -14.00
N ASP A 205 4.66 -23.53 -14.79
CA ASP A 205 5.62 -22.70 -15.54
C ASP A 205 4.98 -21.92 -16.71
N LYS A 206 3.77 -22.30 -17.13
CA LYS A 206 3.12 -21.79 -18.34
C LYS A 206 1.79 -21.07 -18.09
N GLU A 207 1.13 -21.37 -16.98
CA GLU A 207 -0.25 -20.94 -16.74
C GLU A 207 -0.46 -20.53 -15.28
N ILE A 208 -1.37 -19.59 -15.06
CA ILE A 208 -1.84 -19.15 -13.74
C ILE A 208 -3.36 -19.11 -13.77
N TYR A 209 -4.00 -19.81 -12.84
CA TYR A 209 -5.44 -19.81 -12.62
C TYR A 209 -5.77 -19.30 -11.22
N ARG A 210 -6.89 -18.60 -11.09
CA ARG A 210 -7.50 -18.26 -9.79
C ARG A 210 -8.71 -19.15 -9.58
N VAL A 211 -8.67 -19.93 -8.51
CA VAL A 211 -9.75 -20.84 -8.11
C VAL A 211 -10.35 -20.31 -6.82
N GLN A 212 -11.65 -20.05 -6.85
CA GLN A 212 -12.39 -19.70 -5.65
C GLN A 212 -12.94 -20.98 -5.02
N VAL A 213 -12.63 -21.21 -3.75
CA VAL A 213 -13.10 -22.39 -3.00
C VAL A 213 -13.87 -21.96 -1.76
N GLN A 214 -14.85 -22.78 -1.37
CA GLN A 214 -15.69 -22.57 -0.19
C GLN A 214 -15.83 -23.90 0.57
N TRP A 215 -16.00 -23.82 1.89
CA TRP A 215 -16.23 -24.98 2.74
C TRP A 215 -17.01 -24.64 4.00
#